data_AF-A0A7Y8RNK8-F1
#
_entry.id   AF-A0A7Y8RNK8-F1
#
_cell.length_a   1.000
_cell.length_b   1.000
_cell.length_c   1.000
_cell.angle_alpha   90.00
_cell.angle_beta   90.00
_cell.angle_gamma   90.00
#
_symmetry.space_group_name_H-M   'P 1'
#
loop_
_entity.id
_entity.type
_entity.pdbx_description
1 polymer ?
#
loop_
_entity_poly.entity_id
_entity_poly.type
_entity_poly.pdbx_seq_one_letter_code
_entity_poly.pdbx_strand_id
1 'polypeptide(L)' 'MGDDAFLPKTSDKRHSNNPHLTVIATGAAAARKGLRVYDCPYQHPAMRASWLKGFAQAQQLSLDL' A
#
# COMPACT_ATOMS: atom_id res chain seq x y z
N MET A 1 -5.48 -40.97 0.67
CA MET A 1 -6.25 -40.26 1.71
C MET A 1 -5.25 -39.78 2.75
N GLY A 2 -5.29 -38.49 3.11
CA GLY A 2 -4.46 -37.86 4.16
C GLY A 2 -3.42 -36.89 3.58
N ASP A 3 -3.85 -35.72 3.13
CA ASP A 3 -3.82 -34.44 3.87
C ASP A 3 -2.45 -33.73 3.76
N ASP A 4 -2.21 -33.14 2.58
CA ASP A 4 -1.12 -32.19 2.38
C ASP A 4 -1.55 -30.87 3.03
N ALA A 5 -1.25 -30.77 4.32
CA ALA A 5 -1.57 -29.63 5.15
C ALA A 5 -0.98 -28.36 4.52
N PHE A 6 -1.87 -27.56 3.95
CA PHE A 6 -1.66 -26.22 3.44
C PHE A 6 -1.11 -25.36 4.58
N LEU A 7 0.22 -25.37 4.78
CA LEU A 7 0.86 -24.52 5.78
C LEU A 7 0.47 -23.08 5.42
N PRO A 8 -0.30 -22.37 6.28
CA PRO A 8 -0.63 -20.99 6.02
C PRO A 8 0.71 -20.25 5.98
N LYS A 9 1.02 -19.69 4.81
CA LYS A 9 2.18 -18.84 4.56
C LYS A 9 2.26 -17.86 5.71
N THR A 10 3.12 -18.15 6.69
CA THR A 10 3.27 -17.35 7.90
C THR A 10 3.53 -15.94 7.41
N SER A 11 2.62 -15.00 7.66
CA SER A 11 2.76 -13.62 7.23
C SER A 11 4.17 -13.18 7.57
N ASP A 12 4.98 -12.98 6.52
CA ASP A 12 6.37 -12.60 6.67
C ASP A 12 6.40 -11.25 7.40
N LYS A 13 6.66 -11.28 8.71
CA LYS A 13 6.69 -10.07 9.55
C LYS A 13 7.85 -9.14 9.16
N ARG A 14 8.75 -9.56 8.27
CA ARG A 14 9.80 -8.70 7.71
C ARG A 14 9.21 -7.69 6.74
N HIS A 15 8.10 -8.04 6.06
CA HIS A 15 7.28 -7.09 5.30
C HIS A 15 6.70 -5.97 6.20
N SER A 16 6.44 -6.27 7.48
CA SER A 16 5.96 -5.30 8.47
C SER A 16 7.04 -4.31 8.94
N ASN A 17 8.33 -4.60 8.69
CA ASN A 17 9.45 -3.72 9.05
C ASN A 17 9.78 -2.66 8.00
N ASN A 18 9.07 -2.64 6.85
CA ASN A 18 9.25 -1.60 5.86
C ASN A 18 8.10 -0.59 5.91
N PRO A 19 8.26 0.54 6.63
CA PRO A 19 7.20 1.54 6.75
C PRO A 19 6.77 2.09 5.38
N HIS A 20 7.64 2.07 4.38
CA HIS A 20 7.31 2.55 3.04
C HIS A 20 6.22 1.73 2.35
N LEU A 21 6.17 0.40 2.58
CA LEU A 21 5.15 -0.46 1.98
C LEU A 21 3.77 -0.18 2.57
N THR A 22 3.69 -0.01 3.89
CA THR A 22 2.47 0.42 4.58
C THR A 22 2.02 1.79 4.07
N VAL A 23 2.95 2.73 3.90
CA VAL A 23 2.66 4.08 3.44
C VAL A 23 2.18 4.10 1.98
N ILE A 24 2.74 3.25 1.11
CA ILE A 24 2.23 3.02 -0.27
C ILE A 24 0.79 2.51 -0.23
N ALA A 25 0.50 1.49 0.58
CA ALA A 25 -0.84 0.93 0.70
C ALA A 25 -1.86 1.98 1.20
N THR A 26 -1.47 2.81 2.17
CA THR A 26 -2.27 3.94 2.64
C THR A 26 -2.53 4.96 1.54
N GLY A 27 -1.53 5.27 0.70
CA GLY A 27 -1.66 6.15 -0.46
C GLY A 27 -2.64 5.60 -1.50
N ALA A 28 -2.53 4.31 -1.82
CA ALA A 28 -3.45 3.64 -2.73
C ALA A 28 -4.89 3.65 -2.20
N ALA A 29 -5.08 3.40 -0.90
CA ALA A 29 -6.39 3.49 -0.27
C ALA A 29 -6.96 4.91 -0.29
N ALA A 30 -6.13 5.93 -0.10
CA ALA A 30 -6.53 7.34 -0.17
C ALA A 30 -7.02 7.73 -1.57
N ALA A 31 -6.32 7.31 -2.62
CA ALA A 31 -6.75 7.52 -4.01
C ALA A 31 -8.10 6.87 -4.30
N ARG A 32 -8.30 5.61 -3.87
CA ARG A 32 -9.59 4.90 -4.02
C ARG A 32 -10.73 5.57 -3.27
N LYS A 33 -10.44 6.22 -2.14
CA LYS A 33 -11.41 7.01 -1.37
C LYS A 33 -11.68 8.40 -1.98
N GLY A 34 -10.94 8.81 -3.01
CA GLY A 34 -11.07 10.13 -3.62
C GLY A 34 -10.48 11.27 -2.80
N LEU A 35 -9.56 10.96 -1.86
CA LEU A 35 -8.82 12.00 -1.13
C LEU A 35 -7.91 12.77 -2.08
N ARG A 36 -7.55 14.01 -1.73
CA ARG A 36 -6.68 14.82 -2.58
C ARG A 36 -5.21 14.60 -2.22
N VAL A 37 -4.33 14.83 -3.18
CA VAL A 37 -2.87 14.65 -3.02
C VAL A 37 -2.28 15.49 -1.88
N TYR A 38 -2.84 16.68 -1.65
CA TYR A 38 -2.37 17.59 -0.60
C TYR A 38 -2.84 17.18 0.80
N ASP A 39 -3.78 16.24 0.94
CA ASP A 39 -4.22 15.68 2.23
C ASP A 39 -3.25 14.62 2.77
N CYS A 40 -2.08 14.46 2.15
CA CYS A 40 -1.04 13.53 2.59
C CYS A 40 -0.60 13.85 4.04
N PRO A 41 -0.74 12.93 4.99
CA PRO A 41 -0.44 13.18 6.41
C PRO A 41 1.06 13.15 6.74
N TYR A 42 1.91 12.72 5.79
CA TYR A 42 3.34 12.55 6.01
C TYR A 42 4.14 13.81 5.67
N GLN A 43 4.85 14.34 6.66
CA GLN A 43 5.78 15.47 6.49
C GLN A 43 7.16 15.03 6.00
N HIS A 44 7.60 13.82 6.35
CA HIS A 44 8.92 13.32 5.95
C HIS A 44 8.97 13.03 4.43
N PRO A 45 9.91 13.63 3.66
CA PRO A 45 9.93 13.55 2.20
C PRO A 45 9.90 12.11 1.64
N ALA A 46 10.65 11.18 2.24
CA ALA A 46 10.70 9.79 1.79
C ALA A 46 9.37 9.03 2.01
N MET A 47 8.65 9.33 3.10
CA MET A 47 7.33 8.73 3.36
C MET A 47 6.29 9.35 2.43
N ARG A 48 6.33 10.67 2.24
CA ARG A 48 5.44 11.36 1.29
C ARG A 48 5.61 10.82 -0.13
N ALA A 49 6.84 10.63 -0.60
CA ALA A 49 7.10 10.02 -1.90
C ALA A 49 6.52 8.59 -2.01
N SER A 50 6.63 7.81 -0.94
CA SER A 50 6.06 6.45 -0.88
C SER A 50 4.53 6.49 -0.93
N TRP A 51 3.90 7.43 -0.23
CA TRP A 51 2.46 7.61 -0.22
C TRP A 51 1.95 8.03 -1.60
N LEU A 52 2.62 9.03 -2.21
CA LEU A 52 2.31 9.52 -3.56
C LEU A 52 2.43 8.42 -4.61
N LYS A 53 3.43 7.53 -4.48
CA LYS A 53 3.60 6.39 -5.38
C LYS A 53 2.37 5.48 -5.37
N GLY A 54 1.91 5.07 -4.19
CA GLY A 54 0.71 4.23 -4.08
C GLY A 54 -0.56 4.94 -4.53
N PHE A 55 -0.66 6.23 -4.22
CA PHE A 55 -1.78 7.07 -4.64
C PHE A 55 -1.87 7.18 -6.17
N ALA A 56 -0.76 7.48 -6.85
CA ALA A 56 -0.70 7.55 -8.32
C ALA A 56 -0.97 6.19 -8.98
N GLN A 57 -0.45 5.10 -8.42
CA GLN A 57 -0.73 3.73 -8.91
C GLN A 57 -2.23 3.42 -8.89
N ALA A 58 -2.91 3.73 -7.78
CA ALA A 58 -4.35 3.51 -7.66
C ALA A 58 -5.16 4.45 -8.57
N GLN A 59 -4.73 5.70 -8.78
CA GLN A 59 -5.37 6.59 -9.74
C GLN A 59 -5.22 6.09 -11.19
N GLN A 60 -4.04 5.61 -11.57
CA GLN A 60 -3.80 5.08 -12.91
C GLN A 60 -4.66 3.84 -13.19
N LEU A 61 -4.80 2.93 -12.22
CA LEU A 61 -5.68 1.77 -12.35
C LEU A 61 -7.17 2.17 -12.49
N SER A 62 -7.58 3.28 -11.87
CA SER A 62 -8.95 3.80 -12.05
C SER A 62 -9.17 4.48 -13.39
N LEU A 63 -8.11 4.95 -14.06
CA LEU A 63 -8.17 5.60 -15.38
C LEU A 63 -8.17 4.59 -16.54
N ASP A 64 -7.74 3.35 -16.29
CA ASP A 64 -7.69 2.25 -17.27
C ASP A 64 -8.99 1.42 -17.31
N LEU A 65 -10.10 1.98 -16.78
CA LEU A 65 -11.45 1.43 -16.75
C LEU A 65 -12.41 2.36 -17.48
#